data_AF-A0A3B9M413-F1
#
_entry.id   AF-A0A3B9M413-F1
#
_cell.length_a   1.000
_cell.length_b   1.000
_cell.length_c   1.000
_cell.angle_alpha   90.00
_cell.angle_beta   90.00
_cell.angle_gamma   90.00
#
_symmetry.space_group_name_H-M   'P 1'
#
loop_
_entity.id
_entity.type
_entity.pdbx_description
1 polymer ?
#
loop_
_entity_poly.entity_id
_entity_poly.type
_entity_poly.pdbx_seq_one_letter_code
_entity_poly.pdbx_strand_id
1 'polypeptide(L)'
;MKLSGRAIILILIILSIGVTAAAVAAGWIDLKKMADMLPISNDNEVISELEEQNKELKKRLAELEEMLQKEKEQRLKLEQVITTSLEREKESTESVDRKVNDIKDYKKVGEYYAGMEPLTAAGILERMTPEVAGEILTGMDKEDAGEILAVMEPERAVQVTEMIAICEALNKDKKIR
;
A
#
# COMPACT_ATOMS: atom_id res chain seq x y z
N MET A 1 14.88 47.29 -6.70
CA MET A 1 14.60 46.36 -7.83
C MET A 1 15.84 45.53 -8.09
N LYS A 2 15.81 44.22 -7.84
CA LYS A 2 16.92 43.32 -8.20
C LYS A 2 16.68 42.88 -9.65
N LEU A 3 17.52 43.32 -10.59
CA LEU A 3 17.45 42.83 -11.97
C LEU A 3 17.83 41.35 -11.98
N SER A 4 17.00 40.53 -12.63
CA SER A 4 17.26 39.08 -12.77
C SER A 4 18.50 38.87 -13.63
N GLY A 5 19.31 37.83 -13.34
CA GLY A 5 20.57 37.58 -14.04
C GLY A 5 20.43 37.50 -15.57
N ARG A 6 19.27 37.08 -16.08
CA ARG A 6 18.93 37.08 -17.51
C ARG A 6 18.84 38.48 -18.11
N ALA A 7 18.31 39.45 -17.37
CA ALA A 7 18.23 40.84 -17.83
C ALA A 7 19.62 41.49 -17.92
N ILE A 8 20.53 41.14 -17.01
CA ILE A 8 21.91 41.63 -17.01
C ILE A 8 22.66 41.09 -18.24
N ILE A 9 22.48 39.82 -18.58
CA ILE A 9 23.11 39.20 -19.76
C ILE A 9 22.61 39.85 -21.06
N LEU A 10 21.31 40.11 -21.19
CA LEU A 10 20.76 40.79 -22.37
C LEU A 10 21.28 42.23 -22.50
N ILE A 11 21.41 42.96 -21.39
CA ILE A 11 21.97 44.32 -21.39
C ILE A 11 23.44 44.29 -21.81
N LEU A 12 24.22 43.31 -21.35
CA LEU A 12 25.63 43.14 -21.75
C LEU A 12 25.77 42.81 -23.25
N ILE A 13 24.88 41.98 -23.79
CA ILE A 13 24.86 41.68 -25.23
C ILE A 13 24.57 42.95 -26.02
N ILE A 14 23.55 43.74 -25.62
CA ILE A 14 23.19 44.98 -26.31
C ILE A 14 24.31 46.04 -26.21
N LEU A 15 24.95 46.18 -25.05
CA LEU A 15 26.11 47.06 -24.87
C LEU A 15 27.29 46.62 -25.74
N SER A 16 27.55 45.32 -25.84
CA SER A 16 28.63 44.79 -26.69
C SER A 16 28.36 45.02 -28.18
N ILE A 17 27.10 44.99 -28.62
CA ILE A 17 26.71 45.30 -30.00
C ILE A 17 26.90 46.80 -30.30
N GLY A 18 26.58 47.69 -29.35
CA GLY A 18 26.80 49.13 -29.51
C GLY A 18 28.28 49.52 -29.56
N VAL A 19 29.11 48.91 -28.70
CA VAL A 19 30.57 49.15 -28.68
C VAL A 19 31.25 48.60 -29.93
N THR A 20 30.82 47.43 -30.41
CA THR A 20 31.35 46.85 -31.66
C THR A 20 30.95 47.68 -32.88
N ALA A 21 29.70 48.18 -32.96
CA ALA A 21 29.27 49.05 -34.07
C ALA A 21 30.10 50.36 -34.17
N ALA A 22 30.41 50.99 -33.03
CA ALA A 22 31.25 52.19 -33.00
C ALA A 22 32.72 51.90 -33.38
N ALA A 23 33.27 50.78 -32.91
CA ALA A 23 34.64 50.37 -33.23
C ALA A 23 34.82 49.96 -34.71
N VAL A 24 33.77 49.44 -35.35
CA VAL A 24 33.74 49.15 -36.80
C VAL A 24 33.69 50.44 -37.62
N ALA A 25 32.85 51.41 -37.23
CA ALA A 25 32.76 52.70 -37.92
C ALA A 25 34.05 53.54 -37.79
N ALA A 26 34.78 53.40 -36.68
CA ALA A 26 36.08 54.04 -36.46
C ALA A 26 37.27 53.31 -37.14
N GLY A 27 37.02 52.19 -37.84
CA GLY A 27 38.04 51.43 -38.56
C GLY A 27 39.01 50.63 -37.68
N TRP A 28 38.69 50.44 -36.39
CA TRP A 28 39.49 49.62 -35.47
C TRP A 28 39.25 48.12 -35.61
N ILE A 29 38.10 47.73 -36.17
CA ILE A 29 37.72 46.33 -36.35
C ILE A 29 37.39 46.09 -37.82
N ASP A 30 38.23 45.32 -38.51
CA ASP A 30 37.96 44.80 -39.84
C ASP A 30 37.06 43.56 -39.75
N LEU A 31 35.75 43.74 -39.98
CA LEU A 31 34.77 42.65 -40.01
C LEU A 31 35.15 41.54 -41.01
N LYS A 32 35.78 41.93 -42.13
CA LYS A 32 36.23 40.99 -43.17
C LYS A 32 37.32 40.04 -42.66
N LYS A 33 38.20 40.53 -41.78
CA LYS A 33 39.29 39.76 -41.18
C LYS A 33 38.80 38.86 -40.03
N MET A 34 37.73 39.27 -39.33
CA MET A 34 37.02 38.43 -38.36
C MET A 34 36.21 37.33 -39.05
N ALA A 35 35.58 37.61 -40.20
CA ALA A 35 34.87 36.61 -40.98
C ALA A 35 35.81 35.49 -41.48
N ASP A 36 37.03 35.84 -41.89
CA ASP A 36 38.07 34.86 -42.28
C ASP A 36 38.64 34.06 -41.08
N MET A 37 38.37 34.50 -39.84
CA MET A 37 38.85 33.85 -38.61
C MET A 37 37.83 32.90 -37.99
N LEU A 38 36.59 32.89 -38.51
CA LEU A 38 35.59 31.90 -38.16
C LEU A 38 35.85 30.63 -38.99
N PRO A 39 36.14 29.48 -38.36
CA PRO A 39 36.17 28.22 -39.07
C PRO A 39 34.74 27.92 -39.51
N ILE A 40 34.39 28.29 -40.74
CA ILE A 40 33.22 27.75 -41.42
C ILE A 40 33.60 26.32 -41.79
N SER A 41 33.52 25.43 -40.80
CA SER A 41 33.57 23.99 -41.01
C SER A 41 32.42 23.60 -41.94
N ASN A 42 32.58 22.50 -42.66
CA ASN A 42 31.64 22.03 -43.68
C ASN A 42 30.26 21.70 -43.07
N ASP A 43 29.43 22.73 -42.86
CA ASP A 43 28.16 22.70 -42.09
C ASP A 43 27.18 21.65 -42.62
N ASN A 44 27.23 21.29 -43.90
CA ASN A 44 26.32 20.33 -44.52
C ASN A 44 26.41 18.92 -43.93
N GLU A 45 27.58 18.48 -43.49
CA GLU A 45 27.77 17.14 -42.92
C GLU A 45 27.25 17.07 -41.47
N VAL A 46 27.58 18.10 -40.67
CA VAL A 46 27.10 18.24 -39.28
C VAL A 46 25.59 18.47 -39.21
N ILE A 47 25.02 19.24 -40.14
CA ILE A 47 23.57 19.46 -40.23
C ILE A 47 22.86 18.15 -40.57
N SER A 48 23.39 17.36 -41.52
CA SER A 48 22.82 16.05 -41.89
C SER A 48 22.83 15.07 -40.71
N GLU A 49 23.94 15.00 -39.97
CA GLU A 49 24.03 14.17 -38.76
C GLU A 49 23.05 14.62 -37.67
N LEU A 50 22.89 15.93 -37.46
CA LEU A 50 21.92 16.47 -36.50
C LEU A 50 20.48 16.16 -36.91
N GLU A 51 20.15 16.22 -38.20
CA GLU A 51 18.82 15.89 -38.70
C GLU A 51 18.52 14.40 -38.49
N GLU A 52 19.49 13.53 -38.74
CA GLU A 52 19.38 12.09 -38.51
C GLU A 52 19.21 11.78 -37.02
N GLN A 53 20.00 12.41 -36.15
CA GLN A 53 19.87 12.26 -34.69
C GLN A 53 18.52 12.77 -34.18
N ASN A 54 18.02 13.90 -34.69
CA ASN A 54 16.69 14.41 -34.33
C ASN A 54 15.57 13.45 -34.76
N LYS A 55 15.72 12.81 -35.92
CA LYS A 55 14.78 11.81 -36.41
C LYS A 55 14.79 10.56 -35.53
N GLU A 56 15.98 10.07 -35.17
CA GLU A 56 16.15 8.93 -34.25
C GLU A 56 15.61 9.24 -32.86
N LEU A 57 15.89 10.42 -32.31
CA LEU A 57 15.36 10.86 -31.01
C LEU A 57 13.84 10.92 -31.01
N LYS A 58 13.22 11.46 -32.06
CA LYS A 58 11.75 11.48 -32.20
C LYS A 58 11.18 10.06 -32.24
N LYS A 59 11.84 9.13 -32.94
CA LYS A 59 11.41 7.74 -33.00
C LYS A 59 11.48 7.07 -31.61
N ARG A 60 12.57 7.26 -30.88
CA ARG A 60 12.72 6.75 -29.50
C ARG A 60 11.72 7.37 -28.53
N LEU A 61 11.41 8.66 -28.67
CA LEU A 61 10.37 9.29 -27.87
C LEU A 61 8.99 8.66 -28.11
N ALA A 62 8.62 8.44 -29.37
CA ALA A 62 7.36 7.76 -29.70
C ALA A 62 7.32 6.32 -29.15
N GLU A 63 8.41 5.58 -29.24
CA GLU A 63 8.53 4.21 -28.71
C GLU A 63 8.45 4.18 -27.17
N LEU A 64 9.12 5.13 -26.50
CA LEU A 64 9.04 5.29 -25.03
C LEU A 64 7.63 5.65 -24.58
N GLU A 65 6.94 6.54 -25.29
CA GLU A 65 5.56 6.91 -25.00
C GLU A 65 4.61 5.71 -25.15
N GLU A 66 4.80 4.89 -26.20
CA GLU A 66 4.02 3.66 -26.40
C GLU A 66 4.27 2.63 -25.28
N MET A 67 5.54 2.41 -24.90
CA MET A 67 5.88 1.51 -23.79
C MET A 67 5.28 1.99 -22.47
N LEU A 68 5.34 3.29 -22.19
CA LEU A 68 4.80 3.89 -20.98
C LEU A 68 3.28 3.77 -20.93
N GLN A 69 2.61 3.91 -22.07
CA GLN A 69 1.17 3.70 -22.18
C GLN A 69 0.80 2.24 -21.89
N LYS A 70 1.56 1.29 -22.46
CA LYS A 70 1.38 -0.14 -22.23
C LYS A 70 1.61 -0.53 -20.76
N GLU A 71 2.63 0.04 -20.11
CA GLU A 71 2.89 -0.20 -18.68
C GLU A 71 1.73 0.33 -17.81
N LYS A 72 1.22 1.53 -18.12
CA LYS A 72 0.04 2.08 -17.43
C LYS A 72 -1.19 1.20 -17.56
N GLU A 73 -1.47 0.69 -18.76
CA GLU A 73 -2.59 -0.24 -18.98
C GLU A 73 -2.41 -1.55 -18.22
N GLN A 74 -1.18 -2.09 -18.18
CA GLN A 74 -0.87 -3.29 -17.41
C GLN A 74 -1.03 -3.05 -15.91
N ARG A 75 -0.59 -1.89 -15.40
CA ARG A 75 -0.77 -1.49 -14.00
C ARG A 75 -2.24 -1.36 -13.63
N LEU A 76 -3.06 -0.73 -14.48
CA LEU A 76 -4.51 -0.62 -14.25
C LEU A 76 -5.19 -1.99 -14.19
N LYS A 77 -4.83 -2.90 -15.10
CA LYS A 77 -5.35 -4.28 -15.08
C LYS A 77 -4.93 -5.02 -13.80
N LEU A 78 -3.68 -4.85 -13.38
CA LEU A 78 -3.18 -5.48 -12.15
C LEU A 78 -3.90 -4.94 -10.92
N GLU A 79 -4.10 -3.63 -10.85
CA GLU A 79 -4.83 -2.97 -9.76
C GLU A 79 -6.30 -3.42 -9.69
N GLN A 80 -6.96 -3.55 -10.85
CA GLN A 80 -8.31 -4.12 -10.91
C GLN A 80 -8.35 -5.57 -10.41
N VAL A 81 -7.41 -6.42 -10.85
CA VAL A 81 -7.35 -7.82 -10.40
C VAL A 81 -7.11 -7.89 -8.90
N ILE A 82 -6.21 -7.08 -8.35
CA ILE A 82 -5.96 -7.02 -6.90
C ILE A 82 -7.23 -6.58 -6.16
N THR A 83 -7.90 -5.53 -6.63
CA THR A 83 -9.12 -5.01 -6.00
C THR A 83 -10.23 -6.06 -6.01
N THR A 84 -10.51 -6.69 -7.15
CA THR A 84 -11.55 -7.73 -7.24
C THR A 84 -11.18 -8.98 -6.44
N SER A 85 -9.90 -9.35 -6.38
CA SER A 85 -9.45 -10.48 -5.55
C SER A 85 -9.62 -10.16 -4.07
N LEU A 86 -9.30 -8.95 -3.65
CA LEU A 86 -9.46 -8.48 -2.28
C LEU A 86 -10.94 -8.37 -1.87
N GLU A 87 -11.81 -7.92 -2.78
CA GLU A 87 -13.27 -7.90 -2.57
C GLU A 87 -13.81 -9.31 -2.41
N ARG A 88 -13.42 -10.26 -3.27
CA ARG A 88 -13.82 -11.67 -3.15
C ARG A 88 -13.31 -12.31 -1.86
N GLU A 89 -12.09 -11.98 -1.46
CA GLU A 89 -11.51 -12.48 -0.21
C GLU A 89 -12.25 -11.92 1.00
N LYS A 90 -12.59 -10.61 1.00
CA LYS A 90 -13.42 -9.98 2.03
C LYS A 90 -14.83 -10.57 2.10
N GLU A 91 -15.49 -10.78 0.97
CA GLU A 91 -16.80 -11.43 0.92
C GLU A 91 -16.73 -12.89 1.42
N SER A 92 -15.64 -13.60 1.09
CA SER A 92 -15.40 -14.96 1.57
C SER A 92 -15.06 -15.00 3.07
N THR A 93 -14.32 -14.02 3.60
CA THR A 93 -14.02 -13.95 5.04
C THR A 93 -15.23 -13.49 5.85
N GLU A 94 -16.00 -12.52 5.37
CA GLU A 94 -17.23 -12.09 6.04
C GLU A 94 -18.31 -13.18 6.04
N SER A 95 -18.41 -13.98 4.98
CA SER A 95 -19.33 -15.12 4.94
C SER A 95 -18.85 -16.29 5.80
N VAL A 96 -17.54 -16.47 5.98
CA VAL A 96 -16.97 -17.46 6.90
C VAL A 96 -17.09 -17.01 8.36
N ASP A 97 -16.83 -15.74 8.70
CA ASP A 97 -16.96 -15.23 10.08
C ASP A 97 -18.42 -15.25 10.57
N ARG A 98 -19.40 -14.92 9.70
CA ARG A 98 -20.82 -15.06 10.04
C ARG A 98 -21.21 -16.53 10.26
N LYS A 99 -20.70 -17.45 9.44
CA LYS A 99 -21.07 -18.87 9.51
C LYS A 99 -20.33 -19.63 10.63
N VAL A 100 -19.13 -19.21 11.01
CA VAL A 100 -18.38 -19.77 12.14
C VAL A 100 -18.99 -19.34 13.48
N ASN A 101 -19.50 -18.09 13.59
CA ASN A 101 -20.25 -17.67 14.77
C ASN A 101 -21.60 -18.41 14.92
N ASP A 102 -22.28 -18.76 13.82
CA ASP A 102 -23.55 -19.49 13.87
C ASP A 102 -23.40 -21.01 14.17
N ILE A 103 -22.24 -21.63 13.91
CA ILE A 103 -22.04 -23.09 14.07
C ILE A 103 -21.65 -23.49 15.51
N LYS A 104 -21.23 -22.55 16.36
CA LYS A 104 -20.78 -22.79 17.73
C LYS A 104 -21.46 -21.84 18.72
N ASP A 105 -22.79 -21.80 18.69
CA ASP A 105 -23.56 -21.06 19.70
C ASP A 105 -23.55 -21.83 21.03
N TYR A 106 -22.37 -21.89 21.66
CA TYR A 106 -22.17 -22.48 22.97
C TYR A 106 -22.90 -21.70 24.07
N LYS A 107 -23.41 -20.50 23.77
CA LYS A 107 -24.28 -19.75 24.67
C LYS A 107 -25.58 -20.51 24.95
N LYS A 108 -26.28 -20.95 23.89
CA LYS A 108 -27.48 -21.78 24.04
C LYS A 108 -27.18 -23.11 24.73
N VAL A 109 -26.02 -23.70 24.44
CA VAL A 109 -25.60 -24.94 25.11
C VAL A 109 -25.34 -24.70 26.60
N GLY A 110 -24.65 -23.61 26.94
CA GLY A 110 -24.41 -23.16 28.30
C GLY A 110 -25.70 -22.95 29.07
N GLU A 111 -26.72 -22.31 28.48
CA GLU A 111 -28.04 -22.13 29.08
C GLU A 111 -28.71 -23.47 29.47
N TYR A 112 -28.54 -24.55 28.68
CA TYR A 112 -29.05 -25.86 29.06
C TYR A 112 -28.33 -26.46 30.27
N TYR A 113 -27.01 -26.26 30.38
CA TYR A 113 -26.21 -26.76 31.50
C TYR A 113 -26.37 -25.92 32.77
N ALA A 114 -26.57 -24.61 32.63
CA ALA A 114 -26.88 -23.71 33.75
C ALA A 114 -28.19 -24.10 34.46
N GLY A 115 -29.16 -24.64 33.71
CA GLY A 115 -30.40 -25.18 34.28
C GLY A 115 -30.28 -26.54 34.97
N MET A 116 -29.10 -27.20 34.94
CA MET A 116 -28.87 -28.49 35.61
C MET A 116 -28.32 -28.30 37.02
N GLU A 117 -28.49 -29.32 37.86
CA GLU A 117 -27.79 -29.35 39.15
C GLU A 117 -26.26 -29.33 38.93
N PRO A 118 -25.49 -28.48 39.65
CA PRO A 118 -24.07 -28.28 39.40
C PRO A 118 -23.24 -29.57 39.34
N LEU A 119 -23.50 -30.50 40.28
CA LEU A 119 -22.79 -31.78 40.34
C LEU A 119 -23.07 -32.66 39.10
N THR A 120 -24.30 -32.64 38.61
CA THR A 120 -24.69 -33.39 37.41
C THR A 120 -24.05 -32.78 36.16
N ALA A 121 -24.07 -31.45 36.05
CA ALA A 121 -23.42 -30.75 34.95
C ALA A 121 -21.90 -31.00 34.93
N ALA A 122 -21.23 -30.89 36.08
CA ALA A 122 -19.80 -31.16 36.23
C ALA A 122 -19.45 -32.57 35.74
N GLY A 123 -20.15 -33.60 36.22
CA GLY A 123 -19.89 -34.98 35.80
C GLY A 123 -20.14 -35.24 34.31
N ILE A 124 -20.97 -34.44 33.62
CA ILE A 124 -21.12 -34.52 32.16
C ILE A 124 -19.95 -33.80 31.47
N LEU A 125 -19.64 -32.57 31.87
CA LEU A 125 -18.61 -31.74 31.24
C LEU A 125 -17.20 -32.33 31.41
N GLU A 126 -16.92 -33.00 32.53
CA GLU A 126 -15.64 -33.69 32.76
C GLU A 126 -15.33 -34.81 31.76
N ARG A 127 -16.37 -35.35 31.11
CA ARG A 127 -16.23 -36.38 30.07
C ARG A 127 -16.00 -35.78 28.67
N MET A 128 -16.07 -34.46 28.53
CA MET A 128 -15.79 -33.75 27.28
C MET A 128 -14.30 -33.38 27.17
N THR A 129 -13.87 -32.90 26.01
CA THR A 129 -12.53 -32.30 25.93
C THR A 129 -12.53 -30.95 26.66
N PRO A 130 -11.39 -30.52 27.24
CA PRO A 130 -11.30 -29.24 27.95
C PRO A 130 -11.78 -28.05 27.12
N GLU A 131 -11.51 -28.07 25.82
CA GLU A 131 -11.87 -26.99 24.90
C GLU A 131 -13.39 -26.85 24.79
N VAL A 132 -14.11 -27.97 24.62
CA VAL A 132 -15.57 -27.96 24.49
C VAL A 132 -16.23 -27.58 25.82
N ALA A 133 -15.75 -28.12 26.94
CA ALA A 133 -16.26 -27.78 28.27
C ALA A 133 -16.03 -26.29 28.59
N GLY A 134 -14.85 -25.74 28.25
CA GLY A 134 -14.53 -24.33 28.46
C GLY A 134 -15.42 -23.39 27.63
N GLU A 135 -15.69 -23.73 26.37
CA GLU A 135 -16.60 -22.96 25.51
C GLU A 135 -18.05 -22.97 26.04
N ILE A 136 -18.54 -24.12 26.51
CA ILE A 136 -19.88 -24.24 27.12
C ILE A 136 -19.98 -23.39 28.40
N LEU A 137 -18.98 -23.46 29.28
CA LEU A 137 -18.94 -22.66 30.51
C LEU A 137 -18.77 -21.16 30.24
N THR A 138 -18.08 -20.78 29.17
CA THR A 138 -18.00 -19.38 28.73
C THR A 138 -19.34 -18.88 28.18
N GLY A 139 -20.20 -19.81 27.73
CA GLY A 139 -21.54 -19.52 27.21
C GLY A 139 -22.62 -19.31 28.27
N MET A 140 -22.36 -19.58 29.55
CA MET A 140 -23.31 -19.36 30.65
C MET A 140 -22.94 -18.15 31.51
N ASP A 141 -23.81 -17.78 32.44
CA ASP A 141 -23.52 -16.73 33.41
C ASP A 141 -22.38 -17.17 34.36
N LYS A 142 -21.62 -16.19 34.85
CA LYS A 142 -20.37 -16.45 35.57
C LYS A 142 -20.60 -17.18 36.90
N GLU A 143 -21.71 -16.87 37.56
CA GLU A 143 -22.12 -17.55 38.78
C GLU A 143 -22.35 -19.05 38.53
N ASP A 144 -23.16 -19.41 37.53
CA ASP A 144 -23.47 -20.81 37.20
C ASP A 144 -22.21 -21.60 36.79
N ALA A 145 -21.35 -21.00 35.96
CA ALA A 145 -20.07 -21.59 35.60
C ALA A 145 -19.18 -21.83 36.83
N GLY A 146 -19.16 -20.87 37.75
CA GLY A 146 -18.41 -20.96 39.00
C GLY A 146 -18.90 -22.07 39.91
N GLU A 147 -20.22 -22.24 40.04
CA GLU A 147 -20.83 -23.33 40.83
C GLU A 147 -20.48 -24.70 40.26
N ILE A 148 -20.52 -24.86 38.93
CA ILE A 148 -20.14 -26.11 38.27
C ILE A 148 -18.65 -26.41 38.43
N LEU A 149 -17.78 -25.41 38.22
CA LEU A 149 -16.33 -25.57 38.42
C LEU A 149 -15.97 -25.93 39.87
N ALA A 150 -16.72 -25.44 40.85
CA ALA A 150 -16.48 -25.70 42.27
C ALA A 150 -16.72 -27.16 42.68
N VAL A 151 -17.54 -27.90 41.92
CA VAL A 151 -17.86 -29.31 42.18
C VAL A 151 -17.20 -30.27 41.19
N MET A 152 -16.36 -29.77 40.29
CA MET A 152 -15.52 -30.59 39.42
C MET A 152 -14.30 -31.17 40.15
N GLU A 153 -13.77 -32.26 39.61
CA GLU A 153 -12.46 -32.80 39.96
C GLU A 153 -11.37 -31.72 39.73
N PRO A 154 -10.48 -31.49 40.71
CA PRO A 154 -9.54 -30.36 40.68
C PRO A 154 -8.69 -30.28 39.40
N GLU A 155 -8.18 -31.41 38.92
CA GLU A 155 -7.37 -31.47 37.71
C GLU A 155 -8.17 -31.08 36.46
N ARG A 156 -9.47 -31.37 36.42
CA ARG A 156 -10.35 -30.99 35.31
C ARG A 156 -10.75 -29.54 35.38
N ALA A 157 -11.05 -29.02 36.58
CA ALA A 157 -11.32 -27.61 36.77
C ALA A 157 -10.15 -26.73 36.26
N VAL A 158 -8.90 -27.14 36.52
CA VAL A 158 -7.70 -26.44 35.99
C VAL A 158 -7.68 -26.42 34.46
N GLN A 159 -7.77 -27.58 33.82
CA GLN A 159 -7.69 -27.68 32.35
C GLN A 159 -8.79 -26.88 31.65
N VAL A 160 -10.00 -26.91 32.20
CA VAL A 160 -11.15 -26.19 31.66
C VAL A 160 -11.00 -24.69 31.88
N THR A 161 -10.50 -24.26 33.04
CA THR A 161 -10.25 -22.83 33.33
C THR A 161 -9.16 -22.24 32.42
N GLU A 162 -8.11 -23.00 32.12
CA GLU A 162 -7.10 -22.59 31.14
C GLU A 162 -7.71 -22.34 29.76
N MET A 163 -8.64 -23.21 29.33
CA MET A 163 -9.36 -23.02 28.08
C MET A 163 -10.27 -21.78 28.11
N ILE A 164 -11.01 -21.55 29.20
CA ILE A 164 -11.82 -20.33 29.36
C ILE A 164 -10.95 -19.07 29.23
N ALA A 165 -9.77 -19.05 29.86
CA ALA A 165 -8.86 -17.91 29.76
C ALA A 165 -8.37 -17.66 28.32
N ILE A 166 -8.09 -18.73 27.56
CA ILE A 166 -7.70 -18.63 26.14
C ILE A 166 -8.88 -18.10 25.30
N CYS A 167 -10.09 -18.62 25.50
CA CYS A 167 -11.29 -18.19 24.78
C CYS A 167 -11.60 -16.69 25.05
N GLU A 168 -11.47 -16.23 26.30
CA GLU A 168 -11.65 -14.82 26.63
C GLU A 168 -10.61 -13.90 25.96
N ALA A 169 -9.35 -14.35 25.85
CA ALA A 169 -8.29 -13.58 25.20
C ALA A 169 -8.58 -13.39 23.70
N LEU A 170 -9.00 -14.47 23.01
CA LEU A 170 -9.32 -14.43 21.58
C LEU A 170 -10.56 -13.56 21.28
N ASN A 171 -11.55 -13.54 22.17
CA ASN A 171 -12.76 -12.73 22.01
C ASN A 171 -12.50 -11.22 22.21
N LYS A 172 -11.55 -10.83 23.06
CA LYS A 172 -11.16 -9.41 23.22
C LYS A 172 -10.53 -8.84 21.94
N ASP A 173 -9.67 -9.60 21.27
CA ASP A 173 -9.01 -9.17 20.03
C ASP A 173 -10.00 -8.95 18.86
N LYS A 174 -11.08 -9.73 18.80
CA LYS A 174 -12.16 -9.55 17.82
C LYS A 174 -13.01 -8.30 18.07
N LYS A 175 -13.10 -7.78 19.30
CA LYS A 175 -13.92 -6.60 19.65
C LYS A 175 -13.18 -5.26 19.42
N ILE A 176 -11.86 -5.31 19.27
CA ILE A 176 -10.99 -4.14 19.06
C ILE A 176 -10.75 -3.87 17.57
N ARG A 177 -11.02 -4.84 16.69
CA ARG A 177 -11.05 -4.66 15.22
C ARG A 177 -12.44 -4.31 14.73
#